data_AF-A0A3N5KBU9-F1
#
_entry.id   AF-A0A3N5KBU9-F1
#
_cell.length_a   1.000
_cell.length_b   1.000
_cell.length_c   1.000
_cell.angle_alpha   90.00
_cell.angle_beta   90.00
_cell.angle_gamma   90.00
#
_symmetry.space_group_name_H-M   'P 1'
#
loop_
_entity.id
_entity.type
_entity.pdbx_description
1 polymer ?
#
loop_
_entity_poly.entity_id
_entity_poly.type
_entity_poly.pdbx_seq_one_letter_code
_entity_poly.pdbx_strand_id
1 'polypeptide(L)'
;MPAPLDFHLEHYDGPLDLLLDLIRKHEINIHDIPIASITTQYLDYMRRAVELDIDLGAEFVYMAATLIHIKSRMLLPRDPALDEISPEDDPRQELVDRLLEHERFKNAAEMLQQKLLVEENVWSNPQIQTFLDEAESPELAVTLFDLVKTFEQVLDRAKNKPIYEVSNEEVSVPDMILA
;
A
#
# COMPACT_ATOMS: atom_id res chain seq x y z
N MET A 1 21.84 30.81 0.39
CA MET A 1 22.21 29.42 0.74
C MET A 1 21.38 28.52 -0.15
N PRO A 2 21.98 27.58 -0.93
CA PRO A 2 21.15 26.64 -1.68
C PRO A 2 20.38 25.78 -0.67
N ALA A 3 19.12 25.46 -0.97
CA ALA A 3 18.29 24.60 -0.14
C ALA A 3 18.99 23.23 0.05
N PRO A 4 18.88 22.60 1.24
CA PRO A 4 19.44 21.27 1.44
C PRO A 4 18.81 20.32 0.41
N LEU A 5 19.66 19.59 -0.32
CA LEU A 5 19.20 18.53 -1.21
C LEU A 5 18.62 17.42 -0.32
N ASP A 6 17.30 17.33 -0.31
CA ASP A 6 16.53 16.39 0.49
C ASP A 6 16.48 15.05 -0.27
N PHE A 7 17.44 14.17 0.02
CA PHE A 7 17.49 12.83 -0.56
C PHE A 7 16.66 11.89 0.31
N HIS A 8 15.36 11.82 0.07
CA HIS A 8 14.50 10.81 0.67
C HIS A 8 14.60 9.50 -0.13
N LEU A 9 14.93 8.39 0.52
CA LEU A 9 14.60 7.08 -0.04
C LEU A 9 13.08 6.95 -0.03
N GLU A 10 12.52 6.46 -1.13
CA GLU A 10 11.12 6.06 -1.20
C GLU A 10 10.87 4.97 -0.16
N HIS A 11 9.89 5.17 0.73
CA HIS A 11 9.51 4.16 1.72
C HIS A 11 8.63 3.12 1.01
N TYR A 12 9.12 1.89 0.92
CA TYR A 12 8.39 0.77 0.32
C TYR A 12 7.77 -0.08 1.42
N ASP A 13 6.54 -0.55 1.19
CA ASP A 13 5.79 -1.41 2.12
C ASP A 13 6.32 -2.86 2.16
N GLY A 14 7.42 -3.16 1.47
CA GLY A 14 8.11 -4.45 1.52
C GLY A 14 9.05 -4.69 0.33
N PRO A 15 9.76 -5.82 0.32
CA PRO A 15 10.77 -6.13 -0.70
C PRO A 15 10.16 -6.43 -2.08
N LEU A 16 8.94 -6.99 -2.14
CA LEU A 16 8.23 -7.21 -3.40
C LEU A 16 7.81 -5.89 -4.05
N ASP A 17 7.46 -4.90 -3.24
CA ASP A 17 7.07 -3.58 -3.75
C ASP A 17 8.27 -2.85 -4.37
N LEU A 18 9.41 -2.87 -3.68
CA LEU A 18 10.67 -2.39 -4.22
C LEU A 18 11.02 -3.10 -5.55
N LEU A 19 10.85 -4.42 -5.62
CA LEU A 19 11.13 -5.17 -6.85
C LEU A 19 10.21 -4.76 -8.00
N LEU A 20 8.91 -4.58 -7.75
CA LEU A 20 7.95 -4.09 -8.73
C LEU A 20 8.33 -2.69 -9.23
N ASP A 21 8.74 -1.81 -8.33
CA ASP A 21 9.19 -0.46 -8.69
C ASP A 21 10.47 -0.50 -9.55
N LEU A 22 11.47 -1.31 -9.18
CA LEU A 22 12.68 -1.49 -9.98
C LEU A 22 12.38 -2.05 -11.38
N ILE A 23 11.45 -3.01 -11.49
CA ILE A 23 11.00 -3.57 -12.78
C ILE A 23 10.35 -2.48 -13.64
N ARG A 24 9.45 -1.68 -13.04
CA ARG A 24 8.75 -0.59 -13.74
C ARG A 24 9.70 0.52 -14.18
N LYS A 25 10.60 0.98 -13.29
CA LYS A 25 11.59 2.03 -13.58
C LYS A 25 12.54 1.68 -14.73
N HIS A 26 12.78 0.40 -14.97
CA HIS A 26 13.68 -0.08 -16.03
C HIS A 26 12.95 -0.68 -17.24
N GLU A 27 11.62 -0.55 -17.31
CA GLU A 27 10.79 -1.09 -18.40
C GLU A 27 11.04 -2.59 -18.64
N ILE A 28 11.32 -3.33 -17.55
CA ILE A 28 11.59 -4.76 -17.59
C ILE A 28 10.26 -5.51 -17.70
N ASN A 29 10.22 -6.54 -18.54
CA ASN A 29 9.09 -7.46 -18.57
C ASN A 29 9.09 -8.32 -17.30
N ILE A 30 8.00 -8.31 -16.53
CA ILE A 30 7.84 -9.13 -15.32
C ILE A 30 7.94 -10.64 -15.61
N HIS A 31 7.61 -11.07 -16.83
CA HIS A 31 7.79 -12.45 -17.29
C HIS A 31 9.18 -12.71 -17.86
N ASP A 32 10.04 -11.70 -18.02
CA ASP A 32 11.45 -11.87 -18.42
C ASP A 32 12.41 -10.97 -17.62
N ILE A 33 12.53 -11.26 -16.33
CA ILE A 33 13.35 -10.48 -15.39
C ILE A 33 14.84 -10.82 -15.53
N PRO A 34 15.72 -9.85 -15.86
CA PRO A 34 17.17 -10.04 -15.80
C PRO A 34 17.64 -10.06 -14.35
N ILE A 35 17.60 -11.25 -13.72
CA ILE A 35 17.91 -11.47 -12.30
C ILE A 35 19.25 -10.85 -11.90
N ALA A 36 20.27 -10.95 -12.75
CA ALA A 36 21.59 -10.38 -12.44
C ALA A 36 21.58 -8.85 -12.26
N SER A 37 20.78 -8.14 -13.07
CA SER A 37 20.63 -6.69 -13.00
C SER A 37 19.80 -6.29 -11.78
N ILE A 38 18.62 -6.90 -11.64
CA ILE A 38 17.70 -6.64 -10.52
C ILE A 38 18.36 -6.90 -9.17
N THR A 39 19.11 -7.99 -9.03
CA THR A 39 19.82 -8.30 -7.77
C THR A 39 20.83 -7.21 -7.43
N THR A 40 21.54 -6.66 -8.41
CA THR A 40 22.53 -5.60 -8.18
C THR A 40 21.84 -4.33 -7.67
N GLN A 41 20.76 -3.93 -8.34
CA GLN A 41 19.98 -2.74 -7.97
C GLN A 41 19.33 -2.89 -6.59
N TYR A 42 18.80 -4.07 -6.28
CA TYR A 42 18.22 -4.37 -4.98
C TYR A 42 19.25 -4.25 -3.86
N LEU A 43 20.46 -4.80 -4.06
CA LEU A 43 21.56 -4.66 -3.11
C LEU A 43 22.08 -3.22 -3.00
N ASP A 44 22.07 -2.46 -4.10
CA ASP A 44 22.39 -1.02 -4.07
C ASP A 44 21.41 -0.23 -3.21
N TYR A 45 20.11 -0.51 -3.33
CA TYR A 45 19.09 0.10 -2.49
C TYR A 45 19.33 -0.22 -1.01
N MET A 46 19.57 -1.50 -0.67
CA MET A 46 19.84 -1.89 0.71
C MET A 46 21.09 -1.19 1.29
N ARG A 47 22.16 -1.05 0.50
CA ARG A 47 23.36 -0.33 0.93
C ARG A 47 23.05 1.14 1.26
N ARG A 48 22.31 1.82 0.39
CA ARG A 48 21.92 3.22 0.61
C ARG A 48 21.00 3.38 1.82
N ALA A 49 20.07 2.45 2.02
CA ALA A 49 19.20 2.44 3.20
C ALA A 49 20.01 2.36 4.49
N VAL A 50 21.04 1.48 4.54
CA VAL A 50 21.96 1.39 5.68
C VAL A 50 22.79 2.67 5.87
N GLU A 51 23.27 3.28 4.79
CA GLU A 51 24.02 4.55 4.85
C GLU A 51 23.17 5.71 5.40
N LEU A 52 21.86 5.65 5.19
CA LEU A 52 20.89 6.66 5.62
C LEU A 52 20.19 6.30 6.94
N ASP A 53 20.67 5.27 7.65
CA ASP A 53 20.13 4.80 8.93
C ASP A 53 18.63 4.42 8.87
N ILE A 54 18.19 3.91 7.71
CA ILE A 54 16.83 3.40 7.51
C ILE A 54 16.78 1.95 7.97
N ASP A 55 15.89 1.67 8.93
CA ASP A 55 15.67 0.32 9.43
C ASP A 55 14.94 -0.53 8.39
N LEU A 56 15.65 -1.52 7.86
CA LEU A 56 15.11 -2.50 6.91
C LEU A 56 14.70 -3.77 7.65
N GLY A 57 13.48 -4.22 7.41
CA GLY A 57 12.98 -5.46 7.98
C GLY A 57 13.76 -6.71 7.53
N ALA A 58 13.67 -7.79 8.32
CA ALA A 58 14.34 -9.07 8.02
C ALA A 58 13.91 -9.68 6.67
N GLU A 59 12.72 -9.35 6.19
CA GLU A 59 12.21 -9.72 4.87
C GLU A 59 13.08 -9.21 3.71
N PHE A 60 13.73 -8.05 3.87
CA PHE A 60 14.61 -7.51 2.83
C PHE A 60 15.87 -8.35 2.68
N VAL A 61 16.43 -8.82 3.80
CA VAL A 61 17.58 -9.72 3.83
C VAL A 61 17.22 -11.09 3.26
N TYR A 62 16.05 -11.62 3.61
CA TYR A 62 15.54 -12.85 3.03
C TYR A 62 15.41 -12.75 1.51
N MET A 63 14.85 -11.65 0.99
CA MET A 63 14.73 -11.44 -0.45
C MET A 63 16.10 -11.27 -1.12
N ALA A 64 17.05 -10.57 -0.49
CA ALA A 64 18.42 -10.47 -0.99
C ALA A 64 19.06 -11.85 -1.17
N ALA A 65 18.96 -12.70 -0.16
CA ALA A 65 19.47 -14.07 -0.20
C ALA A 65 18.79 -14.89 -1.30
N THR A 66 17.48 -14.73 -1.45
CA THR A 66 16.68 -15.40 -2.49
C THR A 66 17.14 -14.98 -3.89
N LEU A 67 17.32 -13.69 -4.15
CA LEU A 67 17.81 -13.17 -5.43
C LEU A 67 19.22 -13.66 -5.75
N ILE A 68 20.12 -13.65 -4.77
CA ILE A 68 21.48 -14.18 -4.92
C ILE A 68 21.45 -15.68 -5.24
N HIS A 69 20.58 -16.45 -4.58
CA HIS A 69 20.41 -17.87 -4.84
C HIS A 69 19.93 -18.14 -6.26
N ILE A 70 18.89 -17.43 -6.72
CA ILE A 70 18.38 -17.53 -8.10
C ILE A 70 19.47 -17.15 -9.09
N LYS A 71 20.17 -16.03 -8.86
CA LYS A 71 21.30 -15.57 -9.71
C LYS A 71 22.38 -16.64 -9.82
N SER A 72 22.75 -17.28 -8.71
CA SER A 72 23.76 -18.35 -8.71
C SER A 72 23.30 -19.54 -9.55
N ARG A 73 22.06 -20.01 -9.37
CA ARG A 73 21.51 -21.15 -10.13
C ARG A 73 21.45 -20.85 -11.63
N MET A 74 21.07 -19.64 -12.02
CA MET A 74 20.98 -19.25 -13.43
C MET A 74 22.33 -19.12 -14.13
N LEU A 75 23.40 -18.80 -13.40
CA LEU A 75 24.73 -18.63 -13.98
C LEU A 75 25.57 -19.92 -14.02
N LEU A 76 25.14 -20.95 -13.29
CA LEU A 76 25.86 -22.23 -13.25
C LEU A 76 25.56 -23.06 -14.51
N PRO A 77 26.57 -23.69 -15.13
CA PRO A 77 26.35 -24.58 -16.28
C PRO A 77 25.54 -25.80 -15.85
N ARG A 78 24.49 -26.12 -16.61
CA ARG A 78 23.67 -27.32 -16.41
C ARG A 78 24.39 -28.54 -16.98
N ASP A 79 24.27 -29.68 -16.31
CA ASP A 79 24.72 -30.95 -16.86
C ASP A 79 23.73 -31.38 -17.96
N PRO A 80 24.14 -31.43 -19.24
CA PRO A 80 23.23 -31.75 -20.34
C PRO A 80 22.61 -33.15 -20.21
N ALA A 81 23.27 -34.09 -19.51
CA ALA A 81 22.72 -35.41 -19.29
C ALA A 81 21.57 -35.41 -18.25
N LEU A 82 21.56 -34.45 -17.31
CA LEU A 82 20.50 -34.31 -16.31
C LEU A 82 19.30 -33.52 -16.86
N ASP A 83 19.53 -32.52 -17.72
CA ASP A 83 18.48 -31.66 -18.29
C ASP A 83 17.55 -32.44 -19.25
N GLU A 84 18.05 -33.49 -19.93
CA GLU A 84 17.23 -34.38 -20.76
C GLU A 84 16.34 -35.34 -19.95
N ILE A 85 16.78 -35.74 -18.75
CA ILE A 85 16.09 -36.70 -17.89
C ILE A 85 15.05 -36.01 -17.00
N SER A 86 15.35 -34.79 -16.55
CA SER A 86 14.49 -33.99 -15.70
C SER A 86 14.69 -32.51 -16.04
N PRO A 87 13.91 -31.94 -16.96
CA PRO A 87 14.00 -30.52 -17.29
C PRO A 87 13.73 -29.72 -16.02
N GLU A 88 14.71 -28.90 -15.62
CA GLU A 88 14.59 -28.09 -14.42
C GLU A 88 13.77 -26.84 -14.74
N ASP A 89 12.70 -26.61 -13.97
CA ASP A 89 11.88 -25.40 -14.07
C ASP A 89 12.75 -24.14 -13.95
N ASP A 90 12.28 -23.06 -14.58
CA ASP A 90 12.99 -21.79 -14.55
C ASP A 90 13.05 -21.29 -13.09
N PRO A 91 14.24 -21.15 -12.47
CA PRO A 91 14.40 -20.91 -11.02
C PRO A 91 13.79 -19.58 -10.53
N ARG A 92 13.38 -18.71 -11.46
CA ARG A 92 12.71 -17.41 -11.20
C ARG A 92 11.19 -17.50 -11.24
N GLN A 93 10.58 -18.61 -11.66
CA GLN A 93 9.12 -18.75 -11.75
C GLN A 93 8.42 -18.42 -10.44
N GLU A 94 8.89 -18.98 -9.33
CA GLU A 94 8.31 -18.72 -8.01
C GLU A 94 8.33 -17.22 -7.64
N LEU A 95 9.40 -16.52 -8.00
CA LEU A 95 9.52 -15.07 -7.77
C LEU A 95 8.54 -14.30 -8.65
N VAL A 96 8.43 -14.67 -9.93
CA VAL A 96 7.50 -14.03 -10.87
C VAL A 96 6.06 -14.18 -10.40
N ASP A 97 5.67 -15.38 -9.97
CA ASP A 97 4.32 -15.65 -9.48
C ASP A 97 3.98 -14.80 -8.24
N ARG A 98 4.91 -14.70 -7.28
CA ARG A 98 4.76 -13.83 -6.11
C ARG A 98 4.65 -12.36 -6.47
N LEU A 99 5.42 -11.88 -7.45
CA LEU A 99 5.35 -10.49 -7.90
C LEU A 99 4.01 -10.19 -8.58
N LEU A 100 3.52 -11.09 -9.42
CA LEU A 100 2.21 -10.96 -10.07
C LEU A 100 1.06 -10.99 -9.06
N GLU A 101 1.13 -11.87 -8.06
CA GLU A 101 0.14 -11.94 -6.99
C GLU A 101 0.14 -10.65 -6.16
N HIS A 102 1.32 -10.19 -5.75
CA HIS A 102 1.48 -8.93 -5.01
C HIS A 102 0.95 -7.73 -5.80
N GLU A 103 1.26 -7.63 -7.10
CA GLU A 103 0.76 -6.57 -7.96
C GLU A 103 -0.78 -6.58 -8.05
N ARG A 104 -1.41 -7.75 -8.15
CA ARG A 104 -2.88 -7.87 -8.15
C ARG A 104 -3.49 -7.35 -6.84
N PHE A 105 -2.92 -7.71 -5.69
CA PHE A 105 -3.41 -7.24 -4.40
C PHE A 105 -3.16 -5.75 -4.22
N LYS A 106 -2.02 -5.22 -4.65
CA LYS A 106 -1.72 -3.79 -4.63
C LYS A 106 -2.75 -3.01 -5.45
N ASN A 107 -3.03 -3.43 -6.68
CA ASN A 107 -4.03 -2.81 -7.53
C ASN A 107 -5.44 -2.88 -6.91
N ALA A 108 -5.81 -4.01 -6.30
CA ALA A 108 -7.09 -4.16 -5.61
C ALA A 108 -7.20 -3.23 -4.39
N ALA A 109 -6.13 -3.08 -3.62
CA ALA A 109 -6.06 -2.17 -2.48
C ALA A 109 -6.20 -0.71 -2.93
N GLU A 110 -5.51 -0.31 -4.00
CA GLU A 110 -5.63 1.04 -4.59
C GLU A 110 -7.07 1.31 -5.07
N MET A 111 -7.73 0.34 -5.72
CA MET A 111 -9.13 0.47 -6.13
C MET A 111 -10.08 0.63 -4.94
N LEU A 112 -9.84 -0.09 -3.84
CA LEU A 112 -10.64 0.03 -2.62
C LEU A 112 -10.42 1.39 -1.94
N GLN A 113 -9.17 1.85 -1.89
CA GLN A 113 -8.82 3.16 -1.35
C GLN A 113 -9.50 4.29 -2.15
N GLN A 114 -9.50 4.21 -3.48
CA GLN A 114 -10.22 5.16 -4.33
C GLN A 114 -11.72 5.18 -4.05
N LYS A 115 -12.35 4.02 -3.82
CA LYS A 115 -13.78 3.96 -3.45
C LYS A 115 -14.04 4.60 -2.09
N LEU A 116 -13.20 4.30 -1.10
CA LEU A 116 -13.31 4.88 0.24
C LEU A 116 -13.21 6.42 0.20
N LEU A 117 -12.26 6.96 -0.57
CA LEU A 117 -12.13 8.40 -0.76
C LEU A 117 -13.38 9.03 -1.39
N VAL A 118 -14.03 8.34 -2.34
CA VAL A 118 -15.29 8.83 -2.92
C VAL A 118 -16.41 8.80 -1.87
N GLU A 119 -16.52 7.72 -1.09
CA GLU A 119 -17.53 7.61 -0.03
C GLU A 119 -17.34 8.66 1.08
N GLU A 120 -16.11 8.94 1.51
CA GLU A 120 -15.82 9.98 2.51
C GLU A 120 -16.23 11.38 2.04
N ASN A 121 -16.15 11.65 0.74
CA ASN A 121 -16.54 12.93 0.14
C ASN A 121 -18.05 13.03 -0.17
N VAL A 122 -18.82 11.95 0.03
CA VAL A 122 -20.28 11.95 -0.11
C VAL A 122 -20.92 12.05 1.26
N TRP A 123 -21.38 13.24 1.62
CA TRP A 123 -22.19 13.47 2.81
C TRP A 123 -23.62 12.95 2.58
N SER A 124 -23.80 11.63 2.64
CA SER A 124 -25.16 11.09 2.78
C SER A 124 -25.62 11.43 4.20
N ASN A 125 -26.73 12.17 4.35
CA ASN A 125 -27.37 12.37 5.65
C ASN A 125 -28.19 11.10 5.96
N PRO A 126 -27.64 10.09 6.67
CA PRO A 126 -28.29 8.80 6.80
C PRO A 126 -29.51 8.89 7.72
N GLN A 127 -29.57 9.96 8.54
CA GLN A 127 -30.59 10.17 9.54
C GLN A 127 -31.94 10.54 8.92
N ILE A 128 -31.99 11.07 7.69
CA ILE A 128 -33.28 11.41 7.05
C ILE A 128 -34.14 10.16 6.82
N GLN A 129 -33.55 9.00 6.51
CA GLN A 129 -34.34 7.78 6.34
C GLN A 129 -34.86 7.24 7.67
N THR A 130 -34.11 7.40 8.77
CA THR A 130 -34.52 6.92 10.10
C THR A 130 -35.66 7.74 10.72
N PHE A 131 -35.88 8.98 10.26
CA PHE A 131 -36.99 9.82 10.73
C PHE A 131 -38.33 9.55 10.01
N LEU A 132 -38.34 8.77 8.92
CA LEU A 132 -39.56 8.52 8.14
C LEU A 132 -40.34 7.28 8.60
N ASP A 133 -39.71 6.38 9.37
CA ASP A 133 -40.36 5.18 9.87
C ASP A 133 -40.78 5.37 11.34
N GLU A 134 -41.94 6.01 11.53
CA GLU A 134 -42.61 6.15 12.84
C GLU A 134 -43.34 4.88 13.33
N ALA A 135 -43.16 3.75 12.63
CA ALA A 135 -43.86 2.50 12.95
C ALA A 135 -42.88 1.35 13.18
N GLU A 136 -43.01 0.72 14.35
CA GLU A 136 -42.30 -0.46 14.83
C GLU A 136 -40.89 -0.20 15.38
N SER A 137 -40.80 -0.22 16.71
CA SER A 137 -39.56 -0.54 17.42
C SER A 137 -39.08 -1.94 16.98
N PRO A 138 -38.03 -2.05 16.13
CA PRO A 138 -37.56 -3.34 15.71
C PRO A 138 -36.81 -3.95 16.90
N GLU A 139 -37.05 -5.23 17.19
CA GLU A 139 -36.16 -5.98 18.06
C GLU A 139 -34.76 -5.90 17.46
N LEU A 140 -33.85 -5.23 18.18
CA LEU A 140 -32.48 -4.98 17.77
C LEU A 140 -31.72 -6.32 17.75
N ALA A 141 -31.74 -6.99 16.59
CA ALA A 141 -30.90 -8.14 16.31
C ALA A 141 -29.45 -7.67 16.11
N VAL A 142 -28.74 -7.47 17.22
CA VAL A 142 -27.37 -6.96 17.25
C VAL A 142 -26.41 -8.06 17.64
N THR A 143 -25.30 -8.17 16.90
CA THR A 143 -24.20 -9.10 17.19
C THR A 143 -23.05 -8.37 17.89
N LEU A 144 -22.12 -9.13 18.51
CA LEU A 144 -20.90 -8.55 19.08
C LEU A 144 -20.07 -7.81 18.01
N PHE A 145 -20.10 -8.28 16.76
CA PHE A 145 -19.42 -7.64 15.65
C PHE A 145 -19.96 -6.23 15.38
N ASP A 146 -21.27 -6.03 15.47
CA ASP A 146 -21.91 -4.72 15.31
C ASP A 146 -21.51 -3.76 16.43
N LEU A 147 -21.36 -4.26 17.66
CA LEU A 147 -20.88 -3.46 18.79
C LEU A 147 -19.42 -3.03 18.60
N VAL A 148 -18.56 -3.92 18.12
CA VAL A 148 -17.16 -3.61 17.83
C VAL A 148 -17.06 -2.60 16.67
N LYS A 149 -17.82 -2.81 15.59
CA LYS A 149 -17.85 -1.91 14.43
C LYS A 149 -18.35 -0.50 14.81
N THR A 150 -19.40 -0.42 15.62
CA THR A 150 -19.91 0.89 16.10
C THR A 150 -18.92 1.57 17.04
N PHE A 151 -18.22 0.81 17.90
CA PHE A 151 -17.17 1.36 18.76
C PHE A 151 -15.99 1.90 17.95
N GLU A 152 -15.54 1.18 16.93
CA GLU A 152 -14.49 1.62 15.99
C GLU A 152 -14.88 2.94 15.30
N GLN A 153 -16.11 3.04 14.79
CA GLN A 153 -16.63 4.27 14.18
C GLN A 153 -16.64 5.46 15.15
N VAL A 154 -16.98 5.23 16.44
CA VAL A 154 -16.96 6.27 17.47
C VAL A 154 -15.53 6.72 17.75
N LEU A 155 -14.58 5.79 17.84
CA LEU A 155 -13.17 6.10 18.06
C LEU A 155 -12.57 6.92 16.92
N ASP A 156 -12.85 6.56 15.68
CA ASP A 156 -12.33 7.31 14.53
C ASP A 156 -12.94 8.71 14.42
N ARG A 157 -14.24 8.86 14.74
CA ARG A 157 -14.88 10.17 14.83
C ARG A 157 -14.29 11.03 15.95
N ALA A 158 -13.88 10.42 17.06
CA ALA A 158 -13.24 11.11 18.18
C ALA A 158 -11.82 11.58 17.83
N LYS A 159 -11.04 10.78 17.09
CA LYS A 159 -9.72 11.17 16.58
C LYS A 159 -9.80 12.32 15.58
N ASN A 160 -10.78 12.28 14.68
CA ASN A 160 -10.92 13.23 13.57
C ASN A 160 -11.86 14.40 13.90
N LYS A 161 -12.07 14.74 15.19
CA LYS A 161 -12.99 15.81 15.58
C LYS A 161 -12.47 17.16 15.07
N PRO A 162 -13.13 17.79 14.07
CA PRO A 162 -12.69 19.10 13.59
C PRO A 162 -12.87 20.13 14.70
N ILE A 163 -11.79 20.81 15.07
CA ILE A 163 -11.85 21.99 15.91
C ILE A 163 -12.35 23.13 15.03
N TYR A 164 -13.63 23.45 15.12
CA TYR A 164 -14.16 24.67 14.50
C TYR A 164 -13.87 25.85 15.43
N GLU A 165 -12.89 26.67 15.08
CA GLU A 165 -12.82 28.05 15.58
C GLU A 165 -13.95 28.83 14.93
N VAL A 166 -15.10 28.88 15.59
CA VAL A 166 -16.19 29.78 15.20
C VAL A 166 -15.80 31.17 15.68
N SER A 167 -15.20 31.96 14.79
CA SER A 167 -15.13 33.41 14.98
C SER A 167 -16.56 33.95 14.87
N ASN A 168 -17.16 34.31 16.01
CA ASN A 168 -18.36 35.14 15.98
C ASN A 168 -17.93 36.52 15.47
N GLU A 169 -18.09 36.78 14.18
CA GLU A 169 -18.13 38.16 13.72
C GLU A 169 -19.42 38.77 14.28
N GLU A 170 -19.27 39.75 15.16
CA GLU A 170 -20.38 40.59 15.61
C GLU A 170 -20.82 41.47 14.42
N VAL A 171 -21.66 40.93 13.54
CA VAL A 171 -22.28 41.71 12.48
C VAL A 171 -23.37 42.58 13.11
N SER A 172 -23.22 43.90 12.99
CA SER A 172 -24.20 44.86 13.49
C SER A 172 -25.39 44.93 12.52
N VAL A 173 -26.60 45.05 13.09
CA VAL A 173 -27.88 45.09 12.35
C VAL A 173 -27.92 46.04 11.13
N PRO A 174 -27.24 47.22 11.12
CA PRO A 174 -27.20 48.09 9.93
C PRO A 174 -26.52 47.46 8.71
N ASP A 175 -25.54 46.57 8.91
CA ASP A 175 -24.75 45.96 7.82
C ASP A 175 -25.55 44.89 7.05
N MET A 176 -26.58 44.32 7.69
CA MET A 176 -27.46 43.31 7.09
C MET A 176 -28.56 43.91 6.19
N ILE A 177 -28.80 45.22 6.23
CA ILE A 177 -29.92 45.88 5.53
C ILE A 177 -29.49 46.42 4.15
N LEU A 178 -28.18 46.43 3.84
CA LEU A 178 -27.63 46.96 2.59
C LEU A 178 -27.17 45.88 1.58
N ALA A 179 -27.48 44.61 1.83
CA ALA A 179 -27.24 43.50 0.90
C ALA A 179 -28.52 43.06 0.17
#